data_AF-A0A845WRU2-F1
#
_entry.id   AF-A0A845WRU2-F1
#
_cell.length_a   1.000
_cell.length_b   1.000
_cell.length_c   1.000
_cell.angle_alpha   90.00
_cell.angle_beta   90.00
_cell.angle_gamma   90.00
#
_symmetry.space_group_name_H-M   'P 1'
#
loop_
_entity.id
_entity.type
_entity.pdbx_description
1 polymer ?
#
loop_
_entity_poly.entity_id
_entity_poly.type
_entity_poly.pdbx_seq_one_letter_code
_entity_poly.pdbx_strand_id
1 'polypeptide(L)'
;LDVTIKAILSAEGIPILPWGVGKWIGNRGKLLYKLLEDKNFPKLFLGDNGGRPVFWSRPVLFTQAEKKGWRILPGSDPLPLASESCRPGSFGFTIQGSLSSEKPGKDIKEMLLNPMTAIQAYGSLENPWRFIRNQLAIRSRKNSN
;
A
#
# COMPACT_ATOMS: atom_id res chain seq x y z
N LEU A 1 -8.29 -7.63 12.68
CA LEU A 1 -7.10 -7.48 11.82
C LEU A 1 -6.39 -8.82 11.72
N ASP A 2 -6.00 -9.39 12.85
CA ASP A 2 -5.29 -10.67 12.96
C ASP A 2 -6.02 -11.82 12.27
N VAL A 3 -7.33 -11.97 12.49
CA VAL A 3 -8.17 -12.99 11.83
C VAL A 3 -8.08 -12.87 10.30
N THR A 4 -8.17 -11.65 9.77
CA THR A 4 -8.09 -11.39 8.33
C THR A 4 -6.70 -11.69 7.78
N ILE A 5 -5.64 -11.29 8.48
CA ILE A 5 -4.27 -11.58 8.06
C ILE A 5 -4.03 -13.09 8.04
N LYS A 6 -4.44 -13.80 9.11
CA LYS A 6 -4.34 -15.26 9.18
C LYS A 6 -5.14 -15.92 8.04
N ALA A 7 -6.35 -15.46 7.75
CA ALA A 7 -7.15 -15.98 6.65
C ALA A 7 -6.45 -15.80 5.29
N ILE A 8 -5.86 -14.62 5.03
CA ILE A 8 -5.09 -14.37 3.80
C ILE A 8 -3.89 -15.33 3.71
N LEU A 9 -3.13 -15.47 4.80
CA LEU A 9 -1.97 -16.37 4.84
C LEU A 9 -2.37 -17.85 4.64
N SER A 10 -3.47 -18.29 5.26
CA SER A 10 -4.01 -19.65 5.08
C SER A 10 -4.50 -19.91 3.66
N ALA A 11 -4.96 -18.88 2.96
CA ALA A 11 -5.31 -18.94 1.53
C ALA A 11 -4.08 -18.75 0.61
N GLU A 12 -2.86 -18.84 1.17
CA GLU A 12 -1.60 -18.62 0.45
C GLU A 12 -1.50 -17.23 -0.20
N GLY A 13 -2.26 -16.25 0.27
CA GLY A 13 -2.19 -14.87 -0.19
C GLY A 13 -1.03 -14.08 0.44
N ILE A 14 -0.75 -12.91 -0.13
CA ILE A 14 0.17 -11.93 0.45
C ILE A 14 -0.68 -10.83 1.11
N PRO A 15 -0.68 -10.70 2.44
CA PRO A 15 -1.37 -9.59 3.08
C PRO A 15 -0.61 -8.28 2.83
N ILE A 16 -1.34 -7.24 2.42
CA ILE A 16 -0.82 -5.89 2.18
C ILE A 16 -1.64 -4.90 2.99
N LEU A 17 -0.98 -4.07 3.81
CA LEU A 17 -1.64 -3.00 4.56
C LEU A 17 -1.50 -1.67 3.83
N PRO A 18 -2.57 -1.16 3.20
CA PRO A 18 -2.50 0.09 2.46
C PRO A 18 -2.35 1.29 3.40
N TRP A 19 -1.49 2.22 3.00
CA TRP A 19 -1.42 3.53 3.62
C TRP A 19 -2.73 4.30 3.38
N GLY A 20 -3.17 5.03 4.41
CA GLY A 20 -4.32 5.88 4.30
C GLY A 20 -4.21 7.13 5.15
N VAL A 21 -4.58 8.27 4.55
CA VAL A 21 -4.63 9.58 5.21
C VAL A 21 -5.38 9.48 6.53
N GLY A 22 -4.74 9.89 7.63
CA GLY A 22 -5.33 9.86 8.98
C GLY A 22 -5.56 8.46 9.57
N LYS A 23 -5.54 7.39 8.78
CA LYS A 23 -5.70 6.01 9.26
C LYS A 23 -4.45 5.50 9.98
N TRP A 24 -3.29 6.05 9.65
CA TRP A 24 -2.01 5.64 10.23
C TRP A 24 -1.57 6.56 11.38
N ILE A 25 -2.41 7.54 11.73
CA ILE A 25 -2.18 8.49 12.82
C ILE A 25 -3.04 8.07 14.02
N GLY A 26 -2.54 8.31 15.24
CA GLY A 26 -3.27 8.04 16.48
C GLY A 26 -3.42 6.55 16.79
N ASN A 27 -4.58 6.14 17.30
CA ASN A 27 -4.81 4.79 17.83
C ASN A 27 -4.62 3.68 16.77
N ARG A 28 -5.02 3.93 15.53
CA ARG A 28 -4.81 2.98 14.43
C ARG A 28 -3.33 2.85 14.05
N GLY A 29 -2.57 3.95 14.12
CA GLY A 29 -1.11 3.92 13.97
C GLY A 29 -0.44 3.08 15.07
N LYS A 30 -0.87 3.22 16.33
CA LYS A 30 -0.37 2.38 17.45
C LYS A 30 -0.65 0.90 17.24
N LEU A 31 -1.82 0.55 16.69
CA LEU A 31 -2.16 -0.84 16.35
C LEU A 31 -1.23 -1.38 15.25
N LEU A 32 -0.98 -0.60 14.20
CA LEU A 32 -0.05 -0.98 13.14
C LEU A 32 1.39 -1.15 13.66
N TYR A 33 1.83 -0.27 14.56
CA TYR A 33 3.14 -0.39 15.21
C TYR A 33 3.27 -1.70 15.99
N LYS A 34 2.26 -2.06 16.80
CA LYS A 34 2.23 -3.33 17.53
C LYS A 34 2.24 -4.53 16.60
N LEU A 35 1.47 -4.47 15.50
CA LEU A 35 1.44 -5.52 14.49
C LEU A 35 2.80 -5.67 13.79
N LEU A 36 3.46 -4.55 13.49
CA LEU A 36 4.80 -4.54 12.92
C LEU A 36 5.82 -5.14 13.87
N GLU A 37 5.67 -4.98 15.19
CA GLU A 37 6.55 -5.58 16.21
C GLU A 37 6.28 -7.08 16.45
N ASP A 38 5.07 -7.55 16.20
CA ASP A 38 4.66 -8.93 16.48
C ASP A 38 5.43 -9.96 15.61
N LYS A 39 6.08 -10.92 16.27
CA LYS A 39 6.84 -11.99 15.63
C LYS A 39 5.95 -13.08 15.04
N ASN A 40 4.66 -13.10 15.38
CA ASN A 40 3.71 -14.10 14.88
C ASN A 40 3.28 -13.87 13.42
N PHE A 41 3.64 -12.73 12.81
CA PHE A 41 3.31 -12.42 11.43
C PHE A 41 4.59 -12.38 10.57
N PRO A 42 4.96 -13.49 9.91
CA PRO A 42 6.27 -13.60 9.28
C PRO A 42 6.40 -12.81 7.96
N LYS A 43 5.31 -12.57 7.22
CA LYS A 43 5.35 -11.92 5.91
C LYS A 43 4.12 -11.05 5.67
N LEU A 44 4.28 -9.74 5.86
CA LEU A 44 3.26 -8.73 5.64
C LEU A 44 3.90 -7.61 4.84
N PHE A 45 3.25 -7.15 3.78
CA PHE A 45 3.73 -5.98 3.03
C PHE A 45 2.93 -4.74 3.41
N LEU A 46 3.52 -3.57 3.17
CA LEU A 46 2.83 -2.29 3.29
C LEU A 46 2.53 -1.76 1.89
N GLY A 47 1.42 -1.04 1.73
CA GLY A 47 1.08 -0.36 0.49
C GLY A 47 1.36 1.13 0.60
N ASP A 48 2.19 1.71 -0.27
CA ASP A 48 2.24 3.17 -0.42
C ASP A 48 1.16 3.63 -1.39
N ASN A 49 0.51 4.74 -1.09
CA ASN A 49 -0.64 5.23 -1.86
C ASN A 49 -0.24 6.47 -2.65
N GLY A 50 -0.54 6.51 -3.95
CA GLY A 50 -0.28 7.68 -4.81
C GLY A 50 -0.99 8.95 -4.36
N GLY A 51 -2.08 8.82 -3.58
CA GLY A 51 -2.78 9.91 -2.90
C GLY A 51 -2.07 10.46 -1.66
N ARG A 52 -0.94 9.87 -1.23
CA ARG A 52 -0.13 10.43 -0.15
C ARG A 52 0.48 11.76 -0.61
N PRO A 53 0.34 12.84 0.16
CA PRO A 53 0.82 14.16 -0.25
C PRO A 53 2.36 14.22 -0.26
N VAL A 54 2.92 14.86 -1.30
CA VAL A 54 4.38 15.06 -1.48
C VAL A 54 5.06 15.76 -0.30
N PHE A 55 4.34 16.64 0.39
CA PHE A 55 4.87 17.47 1.48
C PHE A 55 4.79 16.79 2.85
N TRP A 56 4.25 15.57 2.92
CA TRP A 56 4.32 14.77 4.14
C TRP A 56 5.57 13.91 4.14
N SER A 57 6.25 13.89 5.27
CA SER A 57 7.35 12.98 5.53
C SER A 57 6.92 11.53 5.26
N ARG A 58 7.87 10.73 4.76
CA ARG A 58 7.67 9.28 4.61
C ARG A 58 7.23 8.69 5.97
N PRO A 59 6.15 7.88 6.03
CA PRO A 59 5.70 7.29 7.28
C PRO A 59 6.80 6.48 7.97
N VAL A 60 7.03 6.70 9.27
CA VAL A 60 8.08 5.98 10.03
C VAL A 60 7.87 4.45 10.00
N LEU A 61 6.61 4.01 9.95
CA LEU A 61 6.24 2.59 9.84
C LEU A 61 6.78 1.92 8.56
N PHE A 62 7.03 2.69 7.49
CA PHE A 62 7.67 2.17 6.29
C PHE A 62 9.11 1.73 6.58
N THR A 63 9.89 2.60 7.20
CA THR A 63 11.27 2.29 7.61
C THR A 63 11.33 1.13 8.59
N GLN A 64 10.35 1.02 9.50
CA GLN A 64 10.27 -0.10 10.44
C GLN A 64 9.99 -1.43 9.73
N ALA A 65 9.09 -1.45 8.74
CA ALA A 65 8.79 -2.62 7.94
C ALA A 65 10.01 -3.06 7.10
N GLU A 66 10.69 -2.11 6.45
CA GLU A 66 11.91 -2.37 5.66
C GLU A 66 13.01 -3.00 6.53
N LYS A 67 13.19 -2.55 7.77
CA LYS A 67 14.12 -3.18 8.74
C LYS A 67 13.80 -4.64 9.05
N LYS A 68 12.55 -5.07 8.89
CA LYS A 68 12.12 -6.47 9.03
C LYS A 68 12.19 -7.26 7.72
N GLY A 69 12.70 -6.64 6.65
CA GLY A 69 12.72 -7.23 5.30
C GLY A 69 11.34 -7.24 4.63
N TRP A 70 10.37 -6.50 5.16
CA TRP A 70 9.05 -6.37 4.55
C TRP A 70 9.10 -5.38 3.39
N ARG A 71 8.31 -5.65 2.36
CA ARG A 71 8.26 -4.83 1.15
C ARG A 71 7.19 -3.75 1.25
N ILE A 72 7.45 -2.64 0.57
CA ILE A 72 6.51 -1.55 0.41
C ILE A 72 6.12 -1.47 -1.05
N LEU A 73 4.85 -1.72 -1.34
CA LEU A 73 4.30 -1.79 -2.68
C LEU A 73 3.55 -0.49 -2.99
N PRO A 74 4.07 0.38 -3.86
CA PRO A 74 3.35 1.56 -4.30
C PRO A 74 2.14 1.18 -5.16
N GLY A 75 1.04 1.94 -5.04
CA GLY A 75 -0.15 1.78 -5.85
C GLY A 75 -0.96 3.07 -5.95
N SER A 76 -1.56 3.31 -7.11
CA SER A 76 -2.28 4.56 -7.39
C SER A 76 -3.51 4.77 -6.50
N ASP A 77 -4.21 3.69 -6.16
CA ASP A 77 -5.41 3.62 -5.31
C ASP A 77 -6.29 4.90 -5.38
N PRO A 78 -6.80 5.24 -6.58
CA PRO A 78 -7.49 6.50 -6.80
C PRO A 78 -8.76 6.58 -5.98
N LEU A 79 -9.06 7.79 -5.50
CA LEU A 79 -10.27 8.06 -4.75
C LEU A 79 -11.50 7.88 -5.65
N PRO A 80 -12.67 7.54 -5.11
CA PRO A 80 -13.91 7.37 -5.88
C PRO A 80 -14.49 8.73 -6.28
N LEU A 81 -13.75 9.51 -7.06
CA LEU A 81 -14.08 10.83 -7.56
C LEU A 81 -13.90 10.84 -9.08
N ALA A 82 -14.80 11.50 -9.81
CA ALA A 82 -14.71 11.59 -11.27
C ALA A 82 -13.37 12.21 -11.74
N SER A 83 -12.80 13.13 -10.95
CA SER A 83 -11.50 13.75 -11.23
C SER A 83 -10.30 12.81 -11.11
N GLU A 84 -10.48 11.58 -10.62
CA GLU A 84 -9.40 10.60 -10.42
C GLU A 84 -9.41 9.49 -11.48
N SER A 85 -10.29 9.55 -12.49
CA SER A 85 -10.43 8.55 -13.54
C SER A 85 -9.14 8.29 -14.34
N CYS A 86 -8.28 9.31 -14.51
CA CYS A 86 -7.01 9.19 -15.23
C CYS A 86 -5.84 8.67 -14.37
N ARG A 87 -6.07 8.37 -13.09
CA ARG A 87 -4.99 7.98 -12.17
C ARG A 87 -4.66 6.50 -12.06
N PRO A 88 -5.54 5.53 -12.38
CA PRO A 88 -5.16 4.12 -12.38
C PRO A 88 -3.84 3.92 -13.15
N GLY A 89 -2.85 3.31 -12.49
CA GLY A 89 -1.52 3.07 -13.09
C GLY A 89 -0.58 4.27 -13.17
N SER A 90 -0.92 5.44 -12.61
CA SER A 90 -0.03 6.62 -12.56
C SER A 90 1.06 6.55 -11.48
N PHE A 91 0.90 5.65 -10.50
CA PHE A 91 1.84 5.42 -9.41
C PHE A 91 1.83 3.93 -9.06
N GLY A 92 3.01 3.34 -9.00
CA GLY A 92 3.13 1.89 -8.89
C GLY A 92 4.58 1.44 -8.89
N PHE A 93 4.81 0.17 -9.21
CA PHE A 93 6.15 -0.39 -9.33
C PHE A 93 6.27 -1.34 -10.51
N THR A 94 7.50 -1.58 -10.93
CA THR A 94 7.88 -2.65 -11.85
C THR A 94 8.76 -3.68 -11.15
N ILE A 95 8.67 -4.91 -11.62
CA ILE A 95 9.57 -6.03 -11.29
C ILE A 95 10.01 -6.67 -12.60
N GLN A 96 11.24 -7.17 -12.65
CA GLN A 96 11.74 -7.93 -13.78
C GLN A 96 11.69 -9.43 -13.47
N GLY A 97 11.23 -10.21 -14.45
CA GLY A 97 11.23 -11.66 -14.41
C GLY A 97 10.38 -12.25 -15.53
N SER A 98 10.38 -13.57 -15.62
CA SER A 98 9.58 -14.33 -16.58
C SER A 98 8.24 -14.74 -15.97
N LEU A 99 7.18 -14.70 -16.77
CA LEU A 99 5.86 -15.22 -16.41
C LEU A 99 5.57 -16.48 -17.21
N SER A 100 5.16 -17.55 -16.54
CA SER A 100 4.58 -18.73 -17.16
C SER A 100 3.19 -18.41 -17.69
N SER A 101 2.82 -19.04 -18.81
CA SER A 101 1.47 -18.91 -19.37
C SER A 101 0.42 -19.65 -18.54
N GLU A 102 0.83 -20.63 -17.73
CA GLU A 102 -0.07 -21.47 -16.94
C GLU A 102 -0.44 -20.83 -15.60
N LYS A 103 0.54 -20.22 -14.90
CA LYS A 103 0.37 -19.74 -13.51
C LYS A 103 1.04 -18.38 -13.26
N PRO A 104 0.74 -17.34 -14.05
CA PRO A 104 1.40 -16.03 -13.94
C PRO A 104 1.23 -15.40 -12.54
N GLY A 105 0.09 -15.62 -11.88
CA GLY A 105 -0.14 -15.12 -10.51
C GLY A 105 0.79 -15.75 -9.46
N LYS A 106 1.15 -17.04 -9.63
CA LYS A 106 2.10 -17.73 -8.76
C LYS A 106 3.51 -17.15 -8.97
N ASP A 107 3.91 -16.92 -10.22
CA ASP A 107 5.22 -16.38 -10.54
C ASP A 107 5.39 -14.95 -10.01
N ILE A 108 4.36 -14.10 -10.14
CA ILE A 108 4.33 -12.77 -9.53
C ILE A 108 4.47 -12.86 -8.02
N LYS A 109 3.73 -13.77 -7.37
CA LYS A 109 3.82 -13.98 -5.93
C LYS A 109 5.23 -14.38 -5.51
N GLU A 110 5.86 -15.32 -6.21
CA GLU A 110 7.23 -15.77 -5.92
C GLU A 110 8.25 -14.65 -6.13
N MET A 111 8.14 -13.90 -7.23
CA MET A 111 8.97 -12.72 -7.47
C MET A 111 8.82 -11.67 -6.37
N LEU A 112 7.60 -11.40 -5.92
CA LEU A 112 7.32 -10.45 -4.84
C LEU A 112 7.87 -10.94 -3.50
N LEU A 113 7.84 -12.25 -3.23
CA LEU A 113 8.34 -12.83 -1.98
C LEU A 113 9.86 -13.02 -1.95
N ASN A 114 10.51 -13.10 -3.12
CA ASN A 114 11.96 -13.24 -3.23
C ASN A 114 12.65 -11.92 -2.87
N PRO A 115 13.43 -11.83 -1.77
CA PRO A 115 14.11 -10.61 -1.35
C PRO A 115 15.04 -10.01 -2.41
N MET A 116 15.60 -10.85 -3.30
CA MET A 116 16.53 -10.43 -4.34
C MET A 116 15.86 -9.75 -5.53
N THR A 117 14.53 -9.87 -5.69
CA THR A 117 13.80 -9.21 -6.77
C THR A 117 13.77 -7.70 -6.53
N ALA A 118 14.37 -6.91 -7.41
CA ALA A 118 14.31 -5.46 -7.33
C ALA A 118 12.88 -4.95 -7.62
N ILE A 119 12.35 -4.12 -6.73
CA ILE A 119 11.10 -3.37 -6.95
C ILE A 119 11.49 -1.95 -7.30
N GLN A 120 11.15 -1.52 -8.52
CA GLN A 120 11.41 -0.17 -8.99
C GLN A 120 10.09 0.62 -8.96
N ALA A 121 9.97 1.55 -8.02
CA ALA A 121 8.80 2.43 -7.93
C ALA A 121 8.80 3.44 -9.09
N TYR A 122 7.61 3.78 -9.59
CA TYR A 122 7.41 4.82 -10.60
C TYR A 122 6.24 5.73 -10.22
N GLY A 123 6.18 6.88 -10.89
CA GLY A 123 5.13 7.87 -10.72
C GLY A 123 5.43 8.87 -9.61
N SER A 124 4.48 9.77 -9.37
CA SER A 124 4.60 10.83 -8.38
C SER A 124 3.48 10.77 -7.36
N LEU A 125 3.82 11.14 -6.13
CA LEU A 125 2.86 11.39 -5.05
C LEU A 125 1.93 12.57 -5.36
N GLU A 126 0.92 12.75 -4.51
CA GLU A 126 -0.11 13.76 -4.72
C GLU A 126 0.41 15.18 -4.44
N ASN A 127 0.13 16.10 -5.36
CA ASN A 127 0.46 17.51 -5.16
C ASN A 127 -0.45 18.16 -4.08
N PRO A 128 -0.01 19.24 -3.41
CA PRO A 128 -0.74 19.83 -2.27
C PRO A 128 -2.16 20.28 -2.59
N TRP A 129 -2.34 20.96 -3.73
CA TRP A 129 -3.64 21.52 -4.13
C TRP A 129 -4.66 20.43 -4.43
N ARG A 130 -4.24 19.41 -5.18
CA ARG A 130 -5.08 18.27 -5.55
C ARG A 130 -5.43 17.45 -4.32
N PHE A 131 -4.48 17.24 -3.41
CA PHE A 131 -4.73 16.60 -2.12
C PHE A 131 -5.84 17.31 -1.34
N ILE A 132 -5.71 18.62 -1.11
CA ILE A 132 -6.71 19.40 -0.35
C ILE A 132 -8.09 19.35 -1.03
N ARG A 133 -8.12 19.61 -2.34
CA ARG A 133 -9.36 19.56 -3.13
C ARG A 133 -10.05 18.20 -3.02
N ASN A 134 -9.29 17.12 -3.16
CA ASN A 134 -9.81 15.76 -3.08
C ASN A 134 -10.30 15.41 -1.66
N GLN A 135 -9.63 15.87 -0.61
CA GLN A 135 -10.09 15.69 0.78
C GLN A 135 -11.41 16.42 1.05
N LEU A 136 -11.58 17.63 0.53
CA LEU A 136 -12.84 18.38 0.63
C LEU A 136 -13.96 17.67 -0.13
N ALA A 137 -13.71 17.26 -1.38
CA ALA A 137 -14.70 16.58 -2.23
C ALA A 137 -15.23 15.29 -1.58
N ILE A 138 -14.37 14.48 -0.97
CA ILE A 138 -14.80 13.26 -0.26
C ILE A 138 -15.70 13.59 0.94
N ARG A 139 -15.34 14.61 1.72
CA ARG A 139 -16.10 15.01 2.92
C ARG A 139 -17.46 15.56 2.55
N SER A 140 -17.53 16.39 1.50
CA SER A 140 -18.80 16.91 0.99
C SER A 140 -19.71 15.78 0.49
N ARG A 141 -19.17 14.82 -0.27
CA ARG A 141 -19.95 13.67 -0.77
C ARG A 141 -20.46 12.76 0.34
N LYS A 142 -19.71 12.65 1.45
CA LYS A 142 -20.13 11.91 2.65
C LYS A 142 -21.27 12.62 3.41
N ASN A 143 -21.35 13.94 3.33
CA ASN A 143 -22.38 14.74 4.00
C ASN A 143 -23.66 14.91 3.16
N SER A 144 -23.63 14.53 1.88
CA SER A 144 -24.78 14.62 0.95
C SER A 144 -25.52 13.28 0.75
N ASN A 145 -25.09 12.23 1.46
CA ASN A 145 -25.75 10.92 1.57
C ASN A 145 -26.15 10.69 3.02
#